data_AF-A0A7W9GGE6-F1
#
_entry.id   AF-A0A7W9GGE6-F1
#
_cell.length_a   1.000
_cell.length_b   1.000
_cell.length_c   1.000
_cell.angle_alpha   90.00
_cell.angle_beta   90.00
_cell.angle_gamma   90.00
#
_symmetry.space_group_name_H-M   'P 1'
#
loop_
_entity.id
_entity.type
_entity.pdbx_description
1 polymer ?
#
loop_
_entity_poly.entity_id
_entity_poly.type
_entity_poly.pdbx_seq_one_letter_code
_entity_poly.pdbx_strand_id
1 'polypeptide(L)'
;MSYVLHAVVGDFDHLRSLSDDVPRAVVAPLRQRLGLLPVTDEIFDELTDARRESGPFTLMSPAFAERLKDWSRGGHLAYVEADFWGGDGSQAAALWENGRQSWGPEYASIPVGPPHEDWPINAVLARLGVVRTGALDLFDTVGFGQERDTEGWRRVGLHALDAADYDTWEAACRAKQEADARAAAERDRYIRRDDVPVVLDGRTVMQMLDIPPSPMVGAAIRHLQEVHLERGSLTRDQAAAELRRWAQS
;
A
#
# COMPACT_ATOMS: atom_id res chain seq x y z
N MET A 1 -3.65 18.76 -0.97
CA MET A 1 -2.68 17.68 -0.70
C MET A 1 -1.84 17.56 -1.94
N SER A 2 -0.51 17.62 -1.84
CA SER A 2 0.37 17.58 -3.01
C SER A 2 0.73 16.15 -3.40
N TYR A 3 1.04 15.93 -4.68
CA TYR A 3 1.56 14.67 -5.19
C TYR A 3 2.63 14.94 -6.24
N VAL A 4 3.84 14.42 -6.06
CA VAL A 4 4.97 14.61 -7.00
C VAL A 4 5.57 13.26 -7.34
N LEU A 5 5.72 12.94 -8.61
CA LEU A 5 6.32 11.68 -9.03
C LEU A 5 7.13 11.88 -10.30
N HIS A 6 8.35 11.36 -10.32
CA HIS A 6 9.11 11.12 -11.54
C HIS A 6 9.55 9.65 -11.50
N ALA A 7 9.15 8.84 -12.47
CA ALA A 7 9.44 7.42 -12.40
C ALA A 7 9.45 6.71 -13.75
N VAL A 8 10.28 5.67 -13.85
CA VAL A 8 10.18 4.64 -14.89
C VAL A 8 9.28 3.52 -14.38
N VAL A 9 8.34 3.05 -15.20
CA VAL A 9 7.32 2.06 -14.84
C VAL A 9 7.31 0.94 -15.87
N GLY A 10 7.24 -0.31 -15.43
CA GLY A 10 7.33 -1.49 -16.29
C GLY A 10 7.16 -2.78 -15.47
N ASP A 11 7.49 -3.93 -16.04
CA ASP A 11 7.53 -5.18 -15.27
C ASP A 11 8.57 -5.10 -14.14
N PHE A 12 8.20 -5.53 -12.93
CA PHE A 12 9.01 -5.37 -11.72
C PHE A 12 10.35 -6.08 -11.81
N ASP A 13 10.33 -7.36 -12.21
CA ASP A 13 11.53 -8.20 -12.26
C ASP A 13 12.47 -7.72 -13.37
N HIS A 14 11.89 -7.33 -14.51
CA HIS A 14 12.63 -6.75 -15.63
C HIS A 14 13.29 -5.41 -15.25
N LEU A 15 12.55 -4.50 -14.63
CA LEU A 15 13.08 -3.21 -14.19
C LEU A 15 14.22 -3.36 -13.19
N ARG A 16 14.12 -4.30 -12.24
CA ARG A 16 15.21 -4.56 -11.29
C ARG A 16 16.48 -4.94 -12.02
N SER A 17 16.39 -5.94 -12.90
CA SER A 17 17.54 -6.42 -13.69
C SER A 17 18.17 -5.33 -14.55
N LEU A 18 17.37 -4.43 -15.12
CA LEU A 18 17.87 -3.31 -15.94
C LEU A 18 18.59 -2.23 -15.13
N SER A 19 18.29 -2.13 -13.84
CA SER A 19 18.82 -1.09 -12.95
C SER A 19 19.98 -1.56 -12.05
N ASP A 20 20.43 -2.81 -12.20
CA ASP A 20 21.50 -3.40 -11.38
C ASP A 20 22.84 -2.63 -11.50
N ASP A 21 23.07 -1.94 -12.62
CA ASP A 21 24.27 -1.11 -12.86
C ASP A 21 24.17 0.30 -12.25
N VAL A 22 23.03 0.67 -11.66
CA VAL A 22 22.75 2.00 -11.11
C VAL A 22 22.71 1.90 -9.58
N PRO A 23 23.79 2.27 -8.87
CA PRO A 23 23.97 1.93 -7.45
C PRO A 23 22.86 2.39 -6.51
N ARG A 24 22.20 3.52 -6.81
CA ARG A 24 21.12 4.07 -5.98
C ARG A 24 19.73 3.74 -6.49
N ALA A 25 19.61 3.04 -7.62
CA ALA A 25 18.32 2.66 -8.15
C ALA A 25 17.68 1.59 -7.26
N VAL A 26 16.39 1.78 -7.01
CA VAL A 26 15.54 0.80 -6.35
C VAL A 26 14.23 0.74 -7.10
N VAL A 27 13.62 -0.45 -7.15
CA VAL A 27 12.33 -0.64 -7.79
C VAL A 27 11.30 -0.91 -6.72
N ALA A 28 10.32 -0.01 -6.62
CA ALA A 28 9.15 -0.19 -5.77
C ALA A 28 8.12 -1.08 -6.47
N PRO A 29 7.61 -2.12 -5.82
CA PRO A 29 6.57 -2.97 -6.38
C PRO A 29 5.23 -2.23 -6.43
N LEU A 30 4.56 -2.36 -7.57
CA LEU A 30 3.20 -1.95 -7.81
C LEU A 30 2.31 -3.19 -7.97
N ARG A 31 1.00 -3.02 -8.02
CA ARG A 31 0.11 -4.16 -8.30
C ARG A 31 0.27 -4.63 -9.76
N GLN A 32 -0.21 -5.85 -10.03
CA GLN A 32 -0.20 -6.47 -11.36
C GLN A 32 1.22 -6.69 -11.90
N ARG A 33 2.16 -7.06 -11.03
CA ARG A 33 3.57 -7.35 -11.37
C ARG A 33 4.36 -6.16 -11.92
N LEU A 34 3.78 -4.96 -11.87
CA LEU A 34 4.51 -3.76 -12.26
C LEU A 34 5.49 -3.34 -11.17
N GLY A 35 6.55 -2.66 -11.59
CA GLY A 35 7.50 -1.96 -10.76
C GLY A 35 7.57 -0.49 -11.13
N LEU A 36 8.03 0.31 -10.17
CA LEU A 36 8.25 1.74 -10.28
C LEU A 36 9.67 2.03 -9.82
N LEU A 37 10.53 2.49 -10.73
CA LEU A 37 11.86 3.00 -10.41
C LEU A 37 11.75 4.53 -10.23
N PRO A 38 11.85 5.05 -9.01
CA PRO A 38 11.75 6.49 -8.77
C PRO A 38 13.00 7.19 -9.31
N VAL A 39 12.80 8.24 -10.09
CA VAL A 39 13.89 9.03 -10.68
C VAL A 39 14.05 10.30 -9.87
N THR A 40 14.88 10.22 -8.81
CA THR A 40 15.32 11.43 -8.09
C THR A 40 16.38 12.17 -8.91
N ASP A 41 16.73 13.39 -8.51
CA ASP A 41 17.82 14.14 -9.18
C ASP A 41 19.13 13.35 -9.16
N GLU A 42 19.47 12.67 -8.05
CA GLU A 42 20.68 11.87 -7.95
C GLU A 42 20.65 10.63 -8.85
N ILE A 43 19.49 9.96 -8.95
CA ILE A 43 19.33 8.82 -9.84
C ILE A 43 19.37 9.29 -11.30
N PHE A 44 18.77 10.43 -11.61
CA PHE A 44 18.84 11.03 -12.94
C PHE A 44 20.28 11.36 -13.35
N ASP A 45 21.07 11.92 -12.43
CA ASP A 45 22.50 12.19 -12.65
C ASP A 45 23.33 10.89 -12.79
N GLU A 46 23.00 9.83 -12.05
CA GLU A 46 23.66 8.51 -12.23
C GLU A 46 23.27 7.84 -13.56
N LEU A 47 22.02 8.02 -13.99
CA LEU A 47 21.52 7.52 -15.28
C LEU A 47 22.08 8.33 -16.44
N THR A 48 22.44 9.61 -16.20
CA THR A 48 22.76 10.61 -17.23
C THR A 48 23.86 11.58 -16.80
N ASP A 49 24.95 11.68 -17.56
CA ASP A 49 25.98 12.71 -17.36
C ASP A 49 25.61 14.05 -18.07
N ALA A 50 24.32 14.35 -18.22
CA ALA A 50 23.82 15.30 -19.21
C ALA A 50 22.96 16.44 -18.64
N ARG A 51 22.98 17.59 -19.34
CA ARG A 51 22.05 18.70 -19.07
C ARG A 51 20.62 18.29 -19.41
N ARG A 52 19.67 18.74 -18.56
CA ARG A 52 18.23 18.62 -18.81
C ARG A 52 17.82 19.40 -20.06
N GLU A 53 16.83 18.87 -20.78
CA GLU A 53 16.18 19.54 -21.90
C GLU A 53 14.85 20.16 -21.48
N SER A 54 14.47 21.24 -22.16
CA SER A 54 13.14 21.81 -22.01
C SER A 54 12.16 20.99 -22.83
N GLY A 55 11.03 20.63 -22.24
CA GLY A 55 10.01 19.84 -22.91
C GLY A 55 8.84 19.51 -21.98
N PRO A 56 7.98 18.57 -22.39
CA PRO A 56 6.85 18.11 -21.59
C PRO A 56 7.27 17.36 -20.31
N PHE A 57 8.50 16.84 -20.27
CA PHE A 57 9.11 16.27 -19.09
C PHE A 57 10.06 17.27 -18.45
N THR A 58 10.01 17.37 -17.12
CA THR A 58 10.90 18.19 -16.30
C THR A 58 12.25 17.51 -16.06
N LEU A 59 12.28 16.17 -16.05
CA LEU A 59 13.48 15.33 -15.94
C LEU A 59 13.66 14.50 -17.21
N MET A 60 14.24 15.12 -18.24
CA MET A 60 14.61 14.44 -19.49
C MET A 60 15.91 14.98 -20.06
N SER A 61 16.69 14.09 -20.68
CA SER A 61 17.88 14.42 -21.46
C SER A 61 18.02 13.41 -22.62
N PRO A 62 18.81 13.70 -23.67
CA PRO A 62 19.04 12.74 -24.76
C PRO A 62 19.66 11.43 -24.25
N ALA A 63 20.57 11.53 -23.28
CA ALA A 63 21.18 10.37 -22.64
C ALA A 63 20.14 9.51 -21.90
N PHE A 64 19.20 10.16 -21.20
CA PHE A 64 18.11 9.42 -20.55
C PHE A 64 17.21 8.72 -21.57
N ALA A 65 16.84 9.43 -22.63
CA ALA A 65 15.99 8.88 -23.69
C ALA A 65 16.65 7.68 -24.40
N GLU A 66 17.97 7.72 -24.64
CA GLU A 66 18.71 6.57 -25.17
C GLU A 66 18.74 5.41 -24.17
N ARG A 67 18.94 5.67 -22.87
CA ARG A 67 18.87 4.62 -21.85
C ARG A 67 17.49 3.95 -21.81
N LEU A 68 16.40 4.72 -21.87
CA LEU A 68 15.03 4.18 -21.94
C LEU A 68 14.80 3.35 -23.21
N LYS A 69 15.34 3.78 -24.37
CA LYS A 69 15.31 2.98 -25.59
C LYS A 69 16.04 1.65 -25.38
N ASP A 70 17.27 1.68 -24.88
CA ASP A 70 18.07 0.49 -24.67
C ASP A 70 17.38 -0.50 -23.73
N TRP A 71 16.88 -0.01 -22.59
CA TRP A 71 16.11 -0.78 -21.62
C TRP A 71 14.83 -1.37 -22.22
N SER A 72 14.11 -0.63 -23.06
CA SER A 72 12.86 -1.09 -23.69
C SER A 72 13.03 -2.21 -24.72
N ARG A 73 14.26 -2.64 -25.02
CA ARG A 73 14.48 -3.82 -25.88
C ARG A 73 14.06 -5.12 -25.20
N GLY A 74 14.06 -5.16 -23.87
CA GLY A 74 13.67 -6.35 -23.09
C GLY A 74 12.20 -6.36 -22.64
N GLY A 75 11.47 -5.25 -22.77
CA GLY A 75 10.10 -5.12 -22.31
C GLY A 75 9.51 -3.72 -22.53
N HIS A 76 8.25 -3.55 -22.13
CA HIS A 76 7.53 -2.28 -22.23
C HIS A 76 7.90 -1.41 -21.03
N LEU A 77 8.28 -0.16 -21.29
CA LEU A 77 8.67 0.81 -20.25
C LEU A 77 7.95 2.12 -20.48
N ALA A 78 7.32 2.65 -19.45
CA ALA A 78 6.81 4.00 -19.44
C ALA A 78 7.72 4.90 -18.61
N TYR A 79 7.84 6.16 -19.02
CA TYR A 79 8.31 7.22 -18.15
C TYR A 79 7.13 8.13 -17.82
N VAL A 80 6.94 8.42 -16.54
CA VAL A 80 5.81 9.21 -16.03
C VAL A 80 6.29 10.32 -15.12
N GLU A 81 5.66 11.48 -15.24
CA GLU A 81 5.79 12.59 -14.32
C GLU A 81 4.40 13.05 -13.85
N ALA A 82 4.29 13.37 -12.57
CA ALA A 82 3.11 14.00 -11.99
C ALA A 82 3.54 15.11 -11.03
N ASP A 83 2.87 16.25 -11.10
CA ASP A 83 3.00 17.32 -10.12
C ASP A 83 1.63 17.92 -9.85
N PHE A 84 1.06 17.64 -8.68
CA PHE A 84 -0.25 18.10 -8.26
C PHE A 84 -0.14 18.97 -7.02
N TRP A 85 -0.68 20.19 -7.09
CA TRP A 85 -0.74 21.13 -5.96
C TRP A 85 -2.10 21.83 -5.90
N GLY A 86 -2.84 21.59 -4.83
CA GLY A 86 -3.96 22.47 -4.45
C GLY A 86 -5.10 22.57 -5.47
N GLY A 87 -5.29 21.55 -6.32
CA GLY A 87 -6.36 21.50 -7.33
C GLY A 87 -5.89 21.79 -8.75
N ASP A 88 -4.66 22.27 -8.93
CA ASP A 88 -3.99 22.36 -10.22
C ASP A 88 -2.87 21.31 -10.28
N GLY A 89 -2.46 20.92 -11.48
CA GLY A 89 -1.35 20.00 -11.64
C GLY A 89 -1.03 19.69 -13.08
N SER A 90 0.01 18.90 -13.26
CA SER A 90 0.41 18.40 -14.57
C SER A 90 0.74 16.92 -14.50
N GLN A 91 0.55 16.27 -15.63
CA GLN A 91 1.11 14.95 -15.87
C GLN A 91 1.80 14.94 -17.23
N ALA A 92 2.88 14.16 -17.30
CA ALA A 92 3.49 13.79 -18.54
C ALA A 92 3.72 12.28 -18.57
N ALA A 93 3.57 11.67 -19.74
CA ALA A 93 3.87 10.27 -19.91
C ALA A 93 4.32 9.94 -21.33
N ALA A 94 5.18 8.93 -21.45
CA ALA A 94 5.60 8.37 -22.72
C ALA A 94 5.90 6.88 -22.55
N LEU A 95 5.82 6.14 -23.67
CA LEU A 95 6.01 4.70 -23.73
C LEU A 95 7.16 4.37 -24.67
N TRP A 96 8.02 3.46 -24.22
CA TRP A 96 9.09 2.87 -25.00
C TRP A 96 8.88 1.35 -25.10
N GLU A 97 9.04 0.86 -26.32
CA GLU A 97 8.88 -0.55 -26.67
C GLU A 97 9.84 -0.89 -27.80
N ASN A 98 10.55 -2.01 -27.72
CA ASN A 98 11.40 -2.52 -28.79
C ASN A 98 12.46 -1.52 -29.26
N GLY A 99 13.07 -0.78 -28.33
CA GLY A 99 14.16 0.16 -28.67
C GLY A 99 13.71 1.50 -29.22
N ARG A 100 12.42 1.82 -29.21
CA ARG A 100 11.86 3.08 -29.70
C ARG A 100 10.83 3.64 -28.74
N GLN A 101 10.67 4.95 -28.76
CA GLN A 101 9.53 5.61 -28.14
C GLN A 101 8.29 5.39 -29.03
N SER A 102 7.37 4.54 -28.60
CA SER A 102 6.20 4.13 -29.37
C SER A 102 5.02 5.07 -29.19
N TRP A 103 4.97 5.82 -28.08
CA TRP A 103 3.91 6.77 -27.77
C TRP A 103 4.41 7.91 -26.85
N GLY A 104 3.76 9.07 -26.92
CA GLY A 104 4.12 10.27 -26.17
C GLY A 104 5.33 11.03 -26.75
N PRO A 105 5.84 12.07 -26.05
CA PRO A 105 5.37 12.51 -24.75
C PRO A 105 4.02 13.19 -24.84
N GLU A 106 3.04 12.67 -24.09
CA GLU A 106 1.79 13.38 -23.86
C GLU A 106 1.91 14.18 -22.57
N TYR A 107 1.43 15.40 -22.62
CA TYR A 107 1.41 16.31 -21.48
C TYR A 107 -0.01 16.85 -21.31
N ALA A 108 -0.47 16.91 -20.07
CA ALA A 108 -1.71 17.57 -19.72
C ALA A 108 -1.49 18.45 -18.49
N SER A 109 -1.82 19.74 -18.62
CA SER A 109 -2.20 20.54 -17.45
C SER A 109 -3.60 20.12 -17.05
N ILE A 110 -3.73 19.62 -15.83
CA ILE A 110 -4.91 18.93 -15.34
C ILE A 110 -5.80 19.92 -14.59
N PRO A 111 -6.96 20.30 -15.15
CA PRO A 111 -7.91 21.13 -14.43
C PRO A 111 -8.57 20.33 -13.29
N VAL A 112 -9.06 21.04 -12.27
CA VAL A 112 -9.86 20.47 -11.17
C VAL A 112 -11.00 19.60 -11.74
N GLY A 113 -10.95 18.29 -11.50
CA GLY A 113 -11.97 17.36 -11.99
C GLY A 113 -11.65 15.89 -11.64
N PRO A 114 -12.61 14.96 -11.83
CA PRO A 114 -12.36 13.54 -11.61
C PRO A 114 -11.32 13.01 -12.64
N PRO A 115 -10.49 12.02 -12.26
CA PRO A 115 -9.52 11.42 -13.17
C PRO A 115 -10.19 10.84 -14.42
N HIS A 116 -9.57 11.02 -15.58
CA HIS A 116 -10.03 10.44 -16.84
C HIS A 116 -9.03 9.41 -17.36
N GLU A 117 -9.49 8.47 -18.19
CA GLU A 117 -8.64 7.46 -18.81
C GLU A 117 -7.67 8.03 -19.85
N ASP A 118 -8.02 9.19 -20.42
CA ASP A 118 -7.18 9.91 -21.38
C ASP A 118 -6.06 10.73 -20.72
N TRP A 119 -6.01 10.80 -19.38
CA TRP A 119 -4.90 11.48 -18.70
C TRP A 119 -3.59 10.74 -18.97
N PRO A 120 -2.46 11.44 -19.17
CA PRO A 120 -1.22 10.84 -19.66
C PRO A 120 -0.80 9.57 -18.90
N ILE A 121 -0.89 9.57 -17.56
CA ILE A 121 -0.53 8.40 -16.76
C ILE A 121 -1.54 7.26 -16.94
N ASN A 122 -2.85 7.52 -16.88
CA ASN A 122 -3.84 6.47 -17.10
C ASN A 122 -3.75 5.90 -18.53
N ALA A 123 -3.52 6.76 -19.53
CA ALA A 123 -3.36 6.38 -20.92
C ALA A 123 -2.12 5.49 -21.14
N VAL A 124 -0.99 5.77 -20.47
CA VAL A 124 0.20 4.92 -20.58
C VAL A 124 0.06 3.61 -19.80
N LEU A 125 -0.58 3.62 -18.62
CA LEU A 125 -0.86 2.41 -17.85
C LEU A 125 -1.77 1.45 -18.62
N ALA A 126 -2.77 1.96 -19.35
CA ALA A 126 -3.60 1.15 -20.23
C ALA A 126 -2.77 0.46 -21.32
N ARG A 127 -1.77 1.16 -21.88
CA ARG A 127 -0.85 0.61 -22.89
C ARG A 127 0.16 -0.38 -22.33
N LEU A 128 0.55 -0.23 -21.06
CA LEU A 128 1.31 -1.25 -20.32
C LEU A 128 0.49 -2.50 -19.98
N GLY A 129 -0.81 -2.52 -20.31
CA GLY A 129 -1.69 -3.66 -20.11
C GLY A 129 -2.35 -3.73 -18.73
N VAL A 130 -2.37 -2.63 -17.98
CA VAL A 130 -3.06 -2.58 -16.68
C VAL A 130 -4.56 -2.81 -16.87
N VAL A 131 -5.10 -3.76 -16.12
CA VAL A 131 -6.53 -4.06 -16.10
C VAL A 131 -7.17 -3.39 -14.90
N ARG A 132 -8.20 -2.55 -15.13
CA ARG A 132 -8.91 -1.81 -14.07
C ARG A 132 -9.55 -2.75 -13.05
N THR A 133 -9.43 -2.45 -11.75
CA THR A 133 -10.03 -3.27 -10.67
C THR A 133 -11.20 -2.54 -10.02
N GLY A 134 -12.41 -3.08 -10.22
CA GLY A 134 -13.63 -2.52 -9.62
C GLY A 134 -13.93 -1.11 -10.11
N ALA A 135 -14.16 -0.17 -9.19
CA ALA A 135 -14.47 1.23 -9.49
C ALA A 135 -13.25 2.16 -9.48
N LEU A 136 -12.05 1.64 -9.17
CA LEU A 136 -10.82 2.43 -9.16
C LEU A 136 -10.41 2.80 -10.59
N ASP A 137 -9.76 3.95 -10.79
CA ASP A 137 -9.09 4.23 -12.06
C ASP A 137 -7.78 3.44 -12.19
N LEU A 138 -7.04 3.59 -13.29
CA LEU A 138 -5.82 2.80 -13.51
C LEU A 138 -4.70 3.18 -12.53
N PHE A 139 -4.54 4.48 -12.25
CA PHE A 139 -3.61 5.01 -11.25
C PHE A 139 -3.79 4.36 -9.88
N ASP A 140 -5.02 4.36 -9.36
CA ASP A 140 -5.34 3.75 -8.06
C ASP A 140 -5.29 2.22 -8.11
N THR A 141 -5.64 1.64 -9.26
CA THR A 141 -5.57 0.19 -9.49
C THR A 141 -4.15 -0.34 -9.30
N VAL A 142 -3.15 0.29 -9.92
CA VAL A 142 -1.74 -0.12 -9.76
C VAL A 142 -1.16 0.28 -8.40
N GLY A 143 -1.82 1.20 -7.70
CA GLY A 143 -1.48 1.60 -6.34
C GLY A 143 -0.61 2.84 -6.25
N PHE A 144 -0.62 3.73 -7.25
CA PHE A 144 0.17 4.97 -7.22
C PHE A 144 -0.19 5.89 -6.04
N GLY A 145 -1.37 5.71 -5.44
CA GLY A 145 -1.80 6.43 -4.24
C GLY A 145 -1.19 5.95 -2.91
N GLN A 146 -0.34 4.91 -2.91
CA GLN A 146 0.31 4.43 -1.68
C GLN A 146 1.30 5.43 -1.08
N GLU A 147 2.00 6.18 -1.93
CA GLU A 147 2.93 7.24 -1.55
C GLU A 147 2.57 8.54 -2.27
N ARG A 148 3.06 9.66 -1.75
CA ARG A 148 2.72 11.01 -2.28
C ARG A 148 3.85 11.69 -3.02
N ASP A 149 5.08 11.24 -2.81
CA ASP A 149 6.25 11.84 -3.44
C ASP A 149 7.25 10.78 -3.91
N THR A 150 8.15 11.17 -4.83
CA THR A 150 9.21 10.31 -5.39
C THR A 150 10.09 9.68 -4.29
N GLU A 151 10.34 10.38 -3.18
CA GLU A 151 11.16 9.88 -2.07
C GLU A 151 10.41 8.81 -1.24
N GLY A 152 9.10 8.98 -1.05
CA GLY A 152 8.22 7.97 -0.48
C GLY A 152 8.28 6.67 -1.28
N TRP A 153 8.16 6.77 -2.61
CA TRP A 153 8.30 5.61 -3.50
C TRP A 153 9.69 4.97 -3.43
N ARG A 154 10.76 5.78 -3.33
CA ARG A 154 12.12 5.26 -3.09
C ARG A 154 12.22 4.46 -1.80
N ARG A 155 11.58 4.92 -0.72
CA ARG A 155 11.51 4.17 0.55
C ARG A 155 10.80 2.83 0.38
N VAL A 156 9.71 2.79 -0.38
CA VAL A 156 9.02 1.53 -0.72
C VAL A 156 9.95 0.57 -1.48
N GLY A 157 10.71 1.07 -2.47
CA GLY A 157 11.71 0.28 -3.18
C GLY A 157 12.82 -0.27 -2.27
N LEU A 158 13.33 0.55 -1.34
CA LEU A 158 14.31 0.10 -0.34
C LEU A 158 13.78 -1.03 0.53
N HIS A 159 12.50 -0.98 0.93
CA HIS A 159 11.86 -2.06 1.69
C HIS A 159 11.63 -3.35 0.89
N ALA A 160 11.67 -3.29 -0.44
CA ALA A 160 11.51 -4.43 -1.32
C ALA A 160 12.84 -5.04 -1.79
N LEU A 161 14.00 -4.48 -1.41
CA LEU A 161 15.31 -4.93 -1.87
C LEU A 161 15.59 -6.40 -1.53
N ASP A 162 15.20 -6.83 -0.33
CA ASP A 162 15.44 -8.19 0.18
C ASP A 162 14.63 -9.28 -0.57
N ALA A 163 13.61 -8.89 -1.34
CA ALA A 163 12.88 -9.82 -2.17
C ALA A 163 13.67 -10.15 -3.45
N ALA A 164 13.76 -11.45 -3.76
CA ALA A 164 14.45 -11.93 -4.96
C ALA A 164 13.70 -11.56 -6.25
N ASP A 165 12.37 -11.63 -6.22
CA ASP A 165 11.46 -11.37 -7.34
C ASP A 165 10.10 -10.87 -6.81
N TYR A 166 9.19 -10.52 -7.73
CA TYR A 166 7.86 -10.04 -7.39
C TYR A 166 7.06 -11.03 -6.55
N ASP A 167 7.12 -12.33 -6.87
CA ASP A 167 6.33 -13.36 -6.19
C ASP A 167 6.79 -13.56 -4.75
N THR A 168 8.10 -13.48 -4.51
CA THR A 168 8.70 -13.50 -3.17
C THR A 168 8.28 -12.29 -2.35
N TRP A 169 8.28 -11.10 -2.95
CA TRP A 169 7.79 -9.88 -2.31
C TRP A 169 6.30 -10.00 -1.94
N GLU A 170 5.46 -10.44 -2.89
CA GLU A 170 4.02 -10.58 -2.67
C GLU A 170 3.71 -11.59 -1.56
N ALA A 171 4.42 -12.73 -1.55
CA ALA A 171 4.29 -13.74 -0.51
C ALA A 171 4.68 -13.19 0.87
N ALA A 172 5.75 -12.39 0.97
CA ALA A 172 6.16 -11.75 2.21
C ALA A 172 5.12 -10.73 2.71
N CYS A 173 4.56 -9.92 1.82
CA CYS A 173 3.48 -8.99 2.14
C CYS A 173 2.23 -9.72 2.66
N ARG A 174 1.81 -10.80 1.98
CA ARG A 174 0.67 -11.62 2.42
C ARG A 174 0.91 -12.24 3.79
N ALA A 175 2.09 -12.80 4.02
CA ALA A 175 2.45 -13.38 5.31
C ALA A 175 2.41 -12.35 6.45
N LYS A 176 2.91 -11.13 6.19
CA LYS A 176 2.85 -10.02 7.16
C LYS A 176 1.41 -9.61 7.47
N GLN A 177 0.57 -9.45 6.44
CA GLN A 177 -0.85 -9.11 6.62
C GLN A 177 -1.59 -10.19 7.43
N GLU A 178 -1.33 -11.47 7.16
CA GLU A 178 -1.90 -12.57 7.95
C GLU A 178 -1.43 -12.54 9.41
N ALA A 179 -0.15 -12.26 9.66
CA ALA A 179 0.40 -12.14 11.01
C ALA A 179 -0.23 -10.96 11.76
N ASP A 180 -0.34 -9.81 11.12
CA ASP A 180 -0.97 -8.60 11.68
C ASP A 180 -2.46 -8.85 11.97
N ALA A 181 -3.18 -9.53 11.06
CA ALA A 181 -4.57 -9.92 11.27
C ALA A 181 -4.74 -10.91 12.43
N ARG A 182 -3.83 -11.89 12.56
CA ARG A 182 -3.81 -12.81 13.72
C ARG A 182 -3.55 -12.06 15.02
N ALA A 183 -2.58 -11.14 15.02
CA ALA A 183 -2.27 -10.31 16.19
C ALA A 183 -3.44 -9.38 16.56
N ALA A 184 -4.13 -8.79 15.57
CA ALA A 184 -5.33 -7.99 15.80
C ALA A 184 -6.47 -8.84 16.38
N ALA A 185 -6.74 -10.02 15.82
CA ALA A 185 -7.75 -10.95 16.32
C ALA A 185 -7.44 -11.47 17.73
N GLU A 186 -6.15 -11.69 18.06
CA GLU A 186 -5.73 -12.03 19.42
C GLU A 186 -5.97 -10.86 20.38
N ARG A 187 -5.60 -9.64 20.00
CA ARG A 187 -5.86 -8.43 20.80
C ARG A 187 -7.35 -8.24 21.06
N ASP A 188 -8.20 -8.45 20.06
CA ASP A 188 -9.66 -8.33 20.18
C ASP A 188 -10.27 -9.28 21.22
N ARG A 189 -9.65 -10.45 21.48
CA ARG A 189 -10.09 -11.35 22.57
C ARG A 189 -9.87 -10.75 23.96
N TYR A 190 -8.90 -9.85 24.09
CA TYR A 190 -8.51 -9.25 25.36
C TYR A 190 -9.02 -7.81 25.53
N ILE A 191 -9.61 -7.20 24.50
CA ILE A 191 -10.30 -5.91 24.61
C ILE A 191 -11.48 -6.09 25.58
N ARG A 192 -11.44 -5.37 26.70
CA ARG A 192 -12.58 -5.28 27.62
C ARG A 192 -13.74 -4.62 26.87
N ARG A 193 -14.82 -5.36 26.67
CA ARG A 193 -16.06 -4.83 26.08
C ARG A 193 -16.83 -4.06 27.13
N ASP A 194 -16.46 -2.80 27.33
CA ASP A 194 -17.11 -1.89 28.29
C ASP A 194 -18.56 -1.53 27.88
N ASP A 195 -18.94 -1.84 26.64
CA ASP A 195 -20.25 -1.61 26.03
C ASP A 195 -21.28 -2.73 26.28
N VAL A 196 -20.85 -3.90 26.75
CA VAL A 196 -21.75 -5.00 27.10
C VAL A 196 -22.19 -4.85 28.57
N PRO A 197 -23.47 -4.55 28.86
CA PRO A 197 -23.93 -4.35 30.21
C PRO A 197 -23.86 -5.65 31.01
N VAL A 198 -23.02 -5.67 32.05
CA VAL A 198 -22.91 -6.78 32.99
C VAL A 198 -23.72 -6.44 34.24
N VAL A 199 -24.62 -7.34 34.62
CA VAL A 199 -25.49 -7.15 35.80
C VAL A 199 -24.72 -7.31 37.13
N LEU A 200 -23.60 -8.02 37.11
CA LEU A 200 -22.72 -8.23 38.27
C LEU A 200 -21.42 -7.43 38.11
N ASP A 201 -21.12 -6.58 39.09
CA ASP A 201 -19.85 -5.85 39.16
C ASP A 201 -18.73 -6.71 39.76
N GLY A 202 -17.48 -6.27 39.63
CA GLY A 202 -16.32 -7.00 40.15
C GLY A 202 -16.36 -7.22 41.66
N ARG A 203 -17.00 -6.32 42.43
CA ARG A 203 -17.17 -6.48 43.87
C ARG A 203 -18.12 -7.63 44.20
N THR A 204 -19.22 -7.73 43.47
CA THR A 204 -20.21 -8.80 43.61
C THR A 204 -19.60 -10.15 43.21
N VAL A 205 -18.80 -10.20 42.15
CA VAL A 205 -18.07 -11.42 41.74
C VAL A 205 -17.11 -11.89 42.85
N MET A 206 -16.31 -10.99 43.42
CA MET A 206 -15.40 -11.32 44.53
C MET A 206 -16.14 -11.89 45.73
N GLN A 207 -17.28 -11.29 46.11
CA GLN A 207 -18.10 -11.77 47.23
C GLN A 207 -18.77 -13.12 46.95
N MET A 208 -19.25 -13.36 45.73
CA MET A 208 -19.96 -14.60 45.39
C MET A 208 -19.02 -15.81 45.27
N LEU A 209 -17.78 -15.58 44.83
CA LEU A 209 -16.78 -16.62 44.65
C LEU A 209 -15.80 -16.72 45.84
N ASP A 210 -15.88 -15.80 46.81
CA ASP A 210 -14.96 -15.68 47.94
C ASP A 210 -13.48 -15.59 47.51
N ILE A 211 -13.20 -14.70 46.56
CA ILE A 211 -11.86 -14.53 45.96
C ILE A 211 -11.31 -13.12 46.15
N PRO A 212 -9.99 -12.97 46.35
CA PRO A 212 -9.35 -11.66 46.42
C PRO A 212 -9.30 -10.98 45.03
N PRO A 213 -9.05 -9.66 44.98
CA PRO A 213 -8.82 -8.94 43.72
C PRO A 213 -7.71 -9.61 42.90
N SER A 214 -8.07 -10.15 41.73
CA SER A 214 -7.17 -10.96 40.91
C SER A 214 -7.60 -10.96 39.43
N PRO A 215 -6.72 -11.36 38.48
CA PRO A 215 -7.08 -11.52 37.07
C PRO A 215 -8.30 -12.42 36.84
N MET A 216 -8.58 -13.34 37.77
CA MET A 216 -9.74 -14.24 37.74
C MET A 216 -11.07 -13.49 37.82
N VAL A 217 -11.13 -12.34 38.51
CA VAL A 217 -12.32 -11.47 38.54
C VAL A 217 -12.61 -10.92 37.13
N GLY A 218 -11.56 -10.56 36.38
CA GLY A 218 -11.70 -10.10 34.99
C GLY A 218 -12.16 -11.21 34.04
N ALA A 219 -11.66 -12.43 34.23
CA ALA A 219 -12.11 -13.60 33.48
C ALA A 219 -13.58 -13.94 33.75
N ALA A 220 -14.01 -13.88 35.01
CA ALA A 220 -15.40 -14.07 35.42
C ALA A 220 -16.36 -13.04 34.79
N ILE A 221 -15.97 -11.75 34.78
CA ILE A 221 -16.76 -10.70 34.14
C ILE A 221 -16.85 -10.94 32.62
N ARG A 222 -15.73 -11.34 31.97
CA ARG A 222 -15.71 -11.66 30.53
C ARG A 222 -16.65 -12.82 30.19
N HIS A 223 -16.63 -13.90 30.98
CA HIS A 223 -17.55 -15.03 30.81
C HIS A 223 -19.02 -14.58 30.86
N LEU A 224 -19.36 -13.71 31.82
CA LEU A 224 -20.72 -13.17 31.93
C LEU A 224 -21.12 -12.26 30.74
N GLN A 225 -20.16 -11.52 30.17
CA GLN A 225 -20.36 -10.75 28.94
C GLN A 225 -20.60 -11.65 27.73
N GLU A 226 -19.84 -12.74 27.60
CA GLU A 226 -20.00 -13.73 26.52
C GLU A 226 -21.39 -14.39 26.58
N VAL A 227 -21.83 -14.84 27.75
CA VAL A 227 -23.16 -15.45 27.91
C VAL A 227 -24.28 -14.44 27.63
N HIS A 228 -24.09 -13.17 27.98
CA HIS A 228 -25.06 -12.12 27.64
C HIS A 228 -25.19 -11.91 26.13
N LEU A 229 -24.09 -12.00 25.38
CA LEU A 229 -24.12 -11.89 23.92
C LEU A 229 -24.82 -13.08 23.26
N GLU A 230 -24.63 -14.28 23.81
CA GLU A 230 -25.25 -15.51 23.26
C GLU A 230 -26.75 -15.65 23.60
N ARG A 231 -27.14 -15.29 24.83
CA ARG A 231 -28.48 -15.57 25.37
C ARG A 231 -29.34 -14.32 25.58
N GLY A 232 -28.77 -13.14 25.34
CA GLY A 232 -29.40 -11.86 25.67
C GLY A 232 -29.26 -11.49 27.15
N SER A 233 -30.02 -10.48 27.57
CA SER A 233 -29.91 -9.93 28.93
C SER A 233 -30.25 -10.94 30.02
N LEU A 234 -29.26 -11.27 30.85
CA LEU A 234 -29.43 -12.12 32.03
C LEU A 234 -29.99 -11.31 33.20
N THR A 235 -30.85 -11.92 34.01
CA THR A 235 -31.18 -11.39 35.34
C THR A 235 -30.02 -11.62 36.32
N ARG A 236 -30.04 -10.91 37.45
CA ARG A 236 -28.99 -11.04 38.48
C ARG A 236 -28.80 -12.49 38.97
N ASP A 237 -29.89 -13.22 39.14
CA ASP A 237 -29.86 -14.60 39.62
C ASP A 237 -29.35 -15.59 38.56
N GLN A 238 -29.72 -15.36 37.30
CA GLN A 238 -29.22 -16.15 36.17
C GLN A 238 -27.72 -15.95 35.98
N ALA A 239 -27.24 -14.71 36.06
CA ALA A 239 -25.82 -14.39 36.02
C ALA A 239 -25.05 -15.03 37.19
N ALA A 240 -25.61 -15.03 38.41
CA ALA A 240 -24.98 -15.68 39.55
C ALA A 240 -24.92 -17.22 39.42
N ALA A 241 -25.96 -17.84 38.86
CA ALA A 241 -25.98 -19.28 38.60
C ALA A 241 -24.97 -19.70 37.51
N GLU A 242 -24.84 -18.89 36.46
CA GLU A 242 -23.85 -19.08 35.40
C GLU A 242 -22.42 -18.90 35.93
N LEU A 243 -22.18 -17.85 36.72
CA LEU A 243 -20.89 -17.58 37.35
C LEU A 243 -20.41 -18.74 38.22
N ARG A 244 -21.31 -19.33 39.03
CA ARG A 244 -20.97 -20.49 39.87
C ARG A 244 -20.71 -21.75 39.06
N ARG A 245 -21.45 -21.96 37.95
CA ARG A 245 -21.20 -23.09 37.04
C ARG A 245 -19.84 -22.98 36.38
N TRP A 246 -19.47 -21.79 35.91
CA TRP A 246 -18.16 -21.51 35.34
C TRP A 246 -17.01 -21.69 36.34
N ALA A 247 -17.19 -21.25 37.59
CA ALA A 247 -16.15 -21.40 38.61
C ALA A 247 -15.91 -22.87 39.04
N GLN A 248 -16.82 -23.78 38.70
CA GLN A 248 -16.72 -25.22 39.00
C GLN A 248 -16.23 -26.05 37.80
N SER A 249 -16.09 -25.44 36.62
CA SER A 249 -15.54 -26.05 35.40
C SER A 249 -14.05 -25.78 35.26
#